data_AF-A0A2E6H0L3-F1
#
_entry.id   AF-A0A2E6H0L3-F1
#
_cell.length_a   1.000
_cell.length_b   1.000
_cell.length_c   1.000
_cell.angle_alpha   90.00
_cell.angle_beta   90.00
_cell.angle_gamma   90.00
#
_symmetry.space_group_name_H-M   'P 1'
#
loop_
_entity.id
_entity.type
_entity.pdbx_description
1 polymer ?
#
loop_
_entity_poly.entity_id
_entity_poly.type
_entity_poly.pdbx_seq_one_letter_code
_entity_poly.pdbx_strand_id
1 'polypeptide(L)'
;MYCPSCLNNSLYIKDSGVIEILINEKKMDSGRFLFNKNGNKEEIVTEARKKFEEFIKWLSNFSNLEPVKKVKFVTGDVKCDSGCPSSFTKISAVGDVLSAAQVNNILSEMGEKYNMEFVLDA
;
A
#
# COMPACT_ATOMS: atom_id res chain seq x y z
N MET A 1 10.12 -7.73 -11.08
CA MET A 1 8.89 -8.54 -11.28
C MET A 1 8.73 -8.84 -12.78
N TYR A 2 7.93 -9.84 -13.16
CA TYR A 2 7.71 -10.18 -14.58
C TYR A 2 6.74 -9.21 -15.27
N CYS A 3 7.04 -8.78 -16.49
CA CYS A 3 6.14 -7.98 -17.33
C CYS A 3 5.40 -8.89 -18.34
N PRO A 4 4.12 -9.20 -18.13
CA PRO A 4 3.35 -10.06 -19.03
C PRO A 4 3.09 -9.41 -20.39
N SER A 5 3.05 -8.07 -20.46
CA SER A 5 2.85 -7.35 -21.73
C SER A 5 4.02 -7.50 -22.71
N CYS A 6 5.26 -7.56 -22.23
CA CYS A 6 6.44 -7.67 -23.09
C CYS A 6 7.07 -9.07 -23.09
N LEU A 7 6.51 -10.01 -22.32
CA LEU A 7 7.14 -11.29 -21.97
C LEU A 7 8.61 -11.12 -21.51
N ASN A 8 8.90 -10.01 -20.81
CA ASN A 8 10.24 -9.59 -20.43
C ASN A 8 10.34 -9.35 -18.91
N ASN A 9 11.57 -9.38 -18.37
CA ASN A 9 11.85 -9.57 -16.95
C ASN A 9 11.92 -8.30 -16.09
N SER A 10 11.63 -7.12 -16.61
CA SER A 10 11.83 -5.86 -15.87
C SER A 10 10.56 -5.02 -15.74
N LEU A 11 9.65 -5.50 -14.89
CA LEU A 11 8.63 -4.65 -14.25
C LEU A 11 9.22 -4.03 -12.97
N TYR A 12 9.12 -2.71 -12.86
CA TYR A 12 9.48 -1.93 -11.67
C TYR A 12 8.38 -0.90 -11.32
N ILE A 13 8.30 -0.56 -10.04
CA ILE A 13 7.47 0.57 -9.57
C ILE A 13 8.17 1.87 -9.99
N LYS A 14 7.43 2.84 -10.53
CA LYS A 14 7.96 4.15 -10.90
C LYS A 14 8.59 4.86 -9.70
N ASP A 15 9.38 5.90 -9.95
CA ASP A 15 9.97 6.69 -8.87
C ASP A 15 8.94 7.49 -8.08
N SER A 16 7.83 7.86 -8.72
CA SER A 16 6.72 8.54 -8.07
C SER A 16 5.38 8.02 -8.56
N GLY A 17 4.36 8.17 -7.72
CA GLY A 17 3.02 7.71 -8.03
C GLY A 17 2.12 7.73 -6.82
N VAL A 18 1.05 6.94 -6.88
CA VAL A 18 0.06 6.80 -5.83
C VAL A 18 0.11 5.39 -5.24
N ILE A 19 0.12 5.30 -3.90
CA ILE A 19 -0.16 4.07 -3.17
C ILE A 19 -1.59 4.14 -2.66
N GLU A 20 -2.31 3.03 -2.81
CA GLU A 20 -3.64 2.80 -2.26
C GLU A 20 -3.55 1.76 -1.14
N ILE A 21 -4.14 2.10 0.01
CA ILE A 21 -4.30 1.18 1.13
C ILE A 21 -5.61 0.41 0.93
N LEU A 22 -5.55 -0.91 1.07
CA LEU A 22 -6.71 -1.79 1.09
C LEU A 22 -6.78 -2.50 2.43
N ILE A 23 -7.96 -2.55 3.04
CA ILE A 23 -8.20 -3.30 4.28
C ILE A 23 -9.36 -4.27 4.03
N ASN A 24 -9.11 -5.57 4.10
CA ASN A 24 -10.06 -6.63 3.71
C ASN A 24 -10.69 -6.38 2.33
N GLU A 25 -9.83 -6.05 1.35
CA GLU A 25 -10.23 -5.71 -0.03
C GLU A 25 -11.11 -4.45 -0.17
N LYS A 26 -11.47 -3.80 0.94
CA LYS A 26 -12.14 -2.50 0.92
C LYS A 26 -11.12 -1.43 0.59
N LYS A 27 -11.51 -0.55 -0.33
CA LYS A 27 -10.79 0.68 -0.66
C LYS A 27 -11.54 1.88 -0.11
N MET A 28 -10.80 2.89 0.29
CA MET A 28 -11.31 4.20 0.64
C MET A 28 -10.59 5.23 -0.22
N ASP A 29 -11.31 6.16 -0.85
CA ASP A 29 -10.67 7.15 -1.72
C ASP A 29 -9.64 8.03 -0.98
N SER A 30 -9.85 8.29 0.32
CA SER A 30 -8.87 8.99 1.16
C SER A 30 -7.72 8.09 1.65
N GLY A 31 -7.82 6.77 1.46
CA GLY A 31 -6.76 5.80 1.76
C GLY A 31 -5.64 5.78 0.72
N ARG A 32 -5.57 6.79 -0.13
CA ARG A 32 -4.51 6.99 -1.12
C ARG A 32 -3.53 8.05 -0.65
N PHE A 33 -2.25 7.84 -0.93
CA PHE A 33 -1.19 8.81 -0.70
C PHE A 33 -0.16 8.78 -1.82
N LEU A 34 0.55 9.89 -2.00
CA LEU A 34 1.61 10.00 -2.98
C LEU A 34 2.91 9.44 -2.40
N PHE A 35 3.72 8.84 -3.27
CA PHE A 35 5.08 8.44 -2.93
C PHE A 35 6.06 9.02 -3.94
N ASN A 36 7.28 9.27 -3.46
CA ASN A 36 8.43 9.64 -4.30
C ASN A 36 9.70 9.01 -3.73
N LYS A 37 10.22 7.99 -4.41
CA LYS A 37 11.43 7.24 -4.03
C LYS A 37 12.69 8.11 -3.96
N ASN A 38 12.74 9.18 -4.77
CA ASN A 38 13.83 10.14 -4.79
C ASN A 38 13.67 11.25 -3.73
N GLY A 39 12.52 11.28 -3.04
CA GLY A 39 12.20 12.22 -1.97
C GLY A 39 12.57 11.71 -0.58
N ASN A 40 11.97 12.33 0.45
CA ASN A 40 12.19 11.93 1.83
C ASN A 40 11.40 10.65 2.17
N LYS A 41 12.11 9.57 2.50
CA LYS A 41 11.49 8.28 2.86
C LYS A 41 10.66 8.35 4.14
N GLU A 42 11.04 9.20 5.10
CA GLU A 42 10.30 9.37 6.35
C GLU A 42 8.93 10.04 6.11
N GLU A 43 8.85 10.92 5.12
CA GLU A 43 7.61 11.58 4.73
C GLU A 43 6.60 10.57 4.19
N ILE A 44 7.05 9.61 3.36
CA ILE A 44 6.19 8.53 2.84
C ILE A 44 5.63 7.68 3.98
N VAL A 45 6.46 7.33 4.97
CA VAL A 45 6.04 6.54 6.13
C VAL A 45 5.04 7.33 6.99
N THR A 46 5.28 8.63 7.17
CA THR A 46 4.40 9.52 7.93
C THR A 46 3.03 9.66 7.25
N GLU A 47 3.01 9.87 5.94
CA GLU A 47 1.77 9.94 5.17
C GLU A 47 1.03 8.59 5.15
N ALA A 48 1.76 7.47 5.01
CA ALA A 48 1.18 6.13 5.11
C ALA A 48 0.51 5.90 6.47
N ARG A 49 1.18 6.29 7.57
CA ARG A 49 0.63 6.21 8.93
C ARG A 49 -0.64 7.04 9.08
N LYS A 50 -0.61 8.29 8.62
CA LYS A 50 -1.74 9.22 8.70
C LYS A 50 -2.95 8.69 7.93
N LYS A 51 -2.73 8.25 6.68
CA LYS A 51 -3.81 7.69 5.84
C LYS A 51 -4.35 6.38 6.37
N PHE A 52 -3.49 5.54 6.92
CA PHE A 52 -3.92 4.32 7.58
C PHE A 52 -4.78 4.62 8.81
N GLU A 53 -4.40 5.58 9.65
CA GLU A 53 -5.21 6.02 10.79
C GLU A 53 -6.58 6.59 10.35
N GLU A 54 -6.61 7.41 9.29
CA GLU A 54 -7.87 7.90 8.70
C GLU A 54 -8.76 6.73 8.25
N PHE A 55 -8.18 5.73 7.60
CA PHE A 55 -8.90 4.52 7.18
C PHE A 55 -9.46 3.76 8.39
N ILE A 56 -8.67 3.57 9.45
CA ILE A 56 -9.13 2.88 10.66
C ILE A 56 -10.28 3.63 11.31
N LYS A 57 -10.18 4.96 11.46
CA LYS A 57 -11.28 5.78 12.00
C LYS A 57 -12.55 5.64 11.18
N TRP A 58 -12.43 5.59 9.86
CA TRP A 58 -13.55 5.31 8.97
C TRP A 58 -14.12 3.91 9.17
N LEU A 59 -13.26 2.89 9.29
CA LEU A 59 -13.64 1.50 9.55
C LEU A 59 -14.37 1.34 10.89
N SER A 60 -13.97 2.07 11.93
CA SER A 60 -14.63 2.04 13.25
C SER A 60 -16.11 2.45 13.20
N ASN A 61 -16.56 3.13 12.14
CA ASN A 61 -17.98 3.43 11.95
C ASN A 61 -18.81 2.23 11.48
N PHE A 62 -18.16 1.12 11.09
CA PHE A 62 -18.85 -0.09 10.63
C PHE A 62 -18.98 -1.09 11.78
N SER A 63 -20.19 -1.60 11.98
CA SER A 63 -20.52 -2.55 13.06
C SER A 63 -20.07 -3.99 12.77
N ASN A 64 -19.84 -4.33 11.50
CA ASN A 64 -19.44 -5.67 11.03
C ASN A 64 -17.98 -5.68 10.55
N LEU A 65 -17.05 -5.40 11.46
CA LEU A 65 -15.64 -5.54 11.17
C LEU A 65 -15.19 -6.98 11.45
N GLU A 66 -14.53 -7.58 10.47
CA GLU A 66 -13.88 -8.86 10.69
C GLU A 66 -12.80 -8.71 11.79
N PRO A 67 -12.58 -9.77 12.58
CA PRO A 67 -11.65 -9.73 13.71
C PRO A 67 -10.21 -9.48 13.25
N VAL A 68 -9.80 -10.08 12.12
CA VAL A 68 -8.49 -9.87 11.50
C VAL A 68 -8.65 -9.02 10.25
N LYS A 69 -7.87 -7.94 10.17
CA LYS A 69 -7.88 -6.99 9.05
C LYS A 69 -6.62 -7.16 8.22
N LYS A 70 -6.76 -7.81 7.05
CA LYS A 70 -5.72 -7.96 6.03
C LYS A 70 -5.47 -6.62 5.35
N VAL A 71 -4.26 -6.09 5.47
CA VAL A 71 -3.86 -4.80 4.92
C VAL A 71 -2.94 -4.99 3.72
N LYS A 72 -3.25 -4.33 2.61
CA LYS A 72 -2.38 -4.24 1.42
C LYS A 72 -2.05 -2.80 1.12
N PHE A 73 -0.80 -2.56 0.75
CA PHE A 73 -0.37 -1.30 0.14
C PHE A 73 -0.08 -1.59 -1.31
N VAL A 74 -0.90 -1.09 -2.23
CA VAL A 74 -0.79 -1.41 -3.65
C VAL A 74 -0.59 -0.15 -4.48
N THR A 75 0.13 -0.28 -5.59
CA THR A 75 0.30 0.82 -6.56
C THR A 75 0.04 0.33 -7.98
N GLY A 76 -0.63 1.17 -8.77
CA GLY A 76 -0.77 0.99 -10.21
C GLY A 76 0.33 1.68 -11.01
N ASP A 77 1.17 2.48 -10.34
CA ASP A 77 2.24 3.27 -10.97
C ASP A 77 3.48 2.44 -11.21
N VAL A 78 3.32 1.49 -12.12
CA VAL A 78 4.36 0.57 -12.56
C VAL A 78 4.80 0.88 -13.98
N LYS A 79 6.02 0.49 -14.32
CA LYS A 79 6.58 0.63 -15.65
C LYS A 79 7.28 -0.67 -16.03
N CYS A 80 7.05 -1.12 -17.25
CA CYS A 80 7.90 -2.11 -17.89
C CYS A 80 8.97 -1.40 -18.71
N ASP A 81 10.16 -1.97 -18.78
CA ASP A 81 11.13 -1.53 -19.78
C ASP A 81 10.56 -1.67 -21.19
N SER A 82 11.10 -0.86 -22.11
CA SER A 82 10.75 -0.87 -23.54
C SER A 82 9.38 -0.29 -23.92
N GLY A 83 8.78 0.56 -23.09
CA GLY A 83 7.62 1.39 -23.49
C GLY A 83 6.33 0.61 -23.74
N CYS A 84 6.25 -0.67 -23.33
CA CYS A 84 5.05 -1.46 -23.49
C CYS A 84 3.88 -0.89 -22.65
N PRO A 85 2.64 -0.97 -23.16
CA PRO A 85 1.46 -0.63 -22.39
C PRO A 85 1.32 -1.58 -21.18
N SER A 86 1.31 -0.98 -19.99
CA SER A 86 1.13 -1.68 -18.73
C SER A 86 -0.37 -1.95 -18.50
N SER A 87 -0.84 -3.17 -18.74
CA SER A 87 -2.21 -3.57 -18.39
C SER A 87 -2.34 -4.06 -16.94
N PHE A 88 -1.46 -3.57 -16.04
CA PHE A 88 -1.32 -4.08 -14.68
C PHE A 88 -2.46 -3.70 -13.75
N THR A 89 -2.85 -4.66 -12.91
CA THR A 89 -4.00 -4.61 -11.99
C THR A 89 -3.67 -4.04 -10.60
N LYS A 90 -2.55 -3.32 -10.47
CA LYS A 90 -1.87 -2.91 -9.21
C LYS A 90 -1.02 -4.04 -8.60
N ILE A 91 0.12 -3.68 -8.04
CA ILE A 91 1.06 -4.59 -7.36
C ILE A 91 1.37 -4.09 -5.95
N SER A 92 1.91 -4.95 -5.09
CA SER A 92 2.33 -4.58 -3.74
C SER A 92 3.47 -3.55 -3.77
N ALA A 93 3.29 -2.44 -3.05
CA ALA A 93 4.30 -1.40 -2.87
C ALA A 93 5.24 -1.70 -1.68
N VAL A 94 4.92 -2.73 -0.89
CA VAL A 94 5.75 -3.19 0.23
C VAL A 94 6.95 -4.00 -0.30
N GLY A 95 8.13 -3.74 0.24
CA GLY A 95 9.42 -4.29 -0.20
C GLY A 95 10.18 -3.38 -1.17
N ASP A 96 9.48 -2.55 -1.94
CA ASP A 96 10.08 -1.64 -2.92
C ASP A 96 10.01 -0.16 -2.47
N VAL A 97 8.81 0.32 -2.12
CA VAL A 97 8.62 1.72 -1.64
C VAL A 97 8.66 1.79 -0.12
N LEU A 98 7.92 0.91 0.56
CA LEU A 98 7.88 0.81 2.02
C LEU A 98 8.50 -0.51 2.45
N SER A 99 9.38 -0.51 3.45
CA SER A 99 9.89 -1.78 3.98
C SER A 99 8.80 -2.53 4.77
N ALA A 100 8.83 -3.86 4.72
CA ALA A 100 7.91 -4.69 5.50
C ALA A 100 8.00 -4.39 7.01
N ALA A 101 9.21 -4.06 7.51
CA ALA A 101 9.42 -3.66 8.90
C ALA A 101 8.68 -2.36 9.26
N GLN A 102 8.76 -1.33 8.40
CA GLN A 102 8.02 -0.07 8.62
C GLN A 102 6.51 -0.28 8.60
N VAL A 103 6.02 -1.08 7.65
CA VAL A 103 4.58 -1.38 7.56
C VAL A 103 4.12 -2.15 8.80
N ASN A 104 4.83 -3.20 9.20
CA ASN A 104 4.49 -3.97 10.39
C ASN A 104 4.50 -3.11 11.66
N ASN A 105 5.47 -2.18 11.81
CA ASN A 105 5.47 -1.24 12.93
C ASN A 105 4.20 -0.35 12.92
N ILE A 106 3.80 0.19 11.76
CA ILE A 106 2.56 0.98 11.65
C ILE A 106 1.33 0.12 12.02
N LEU A 107 1.27 -1.12 11.52
CA LEU A 107 0.16 -2.04 11.80
C LEU A 107 0.07 -2.38 13.28
N SER A 108 1.18 -2.69 13.93
CA SER A 108 1.25 -3.00 15.36
C SER A 108 0.87 -1.79 16.22
N GLU A 109 1.46 -0.62 15.96
CA GLU A 109 1.14 0.61 16.72
C GLU A 109 -0.35 0.98 16.62
N MET A 110 -0.93 0.88 15.42
CA MET A 110 -2.35 1.18 15.22
C MET A 110 -3.26 0.07 15.74
N GLY A 111 -2.81 -1.18 15.68
CA GLY A 111 -3.53 -2.32 16.25
C GLY A 111 -3.67 -2.20 17.76
N GLU A 112 -2.60 -1.85 18.45
CA GLU A 112 -2.62 -1.56 19.90
C GLU A 112 -3.51 -0.34 20.22
N LYS A 113 -3.37 0.76 19.47
CA LYS A 113 -4.12 2.00 19.70
C LYS A 113 -5.64 1.83 19.54
N TYR A 114 -6.07 1.01 18.58
CA TYR A 114 -7.49 0.81 18.26
C TYR A 114 -8.04 -0.53 18.74
N ASN A 115 -7.24 -1.33 19.44
CA ASN A 115 -7.58 -2.69 19.86
C ASN A 115 -8.10 -3.55 18.69
N MET A 116 -7.39 -3.51 17.57
CA MET A 116 -7.70 -4.22 16.33
C MET A 116 -6.49 -5.05 15.88
N GLU A 117 -6.73 -6.22 15.31
CA GLU A 117 -5.65 -7.03 14.75
C GLU A 117 -5.48 -6.74 13.25
N PHE A 118 -4.31 -6.23 12.86
CA PHE A 118 -3.96 -5.99 11.46
C PHE A 118 -2.81 -6.91 11.03
N VAL A 119 -2.97 -7.52 9.86
CA VAL A 119 -1.95 -8.41 9.28
C VAL A 119 -1.62 -7.92 7.87
N LEU A 120 -0.33 -7.80 7.57
CA LEU A 120 0.13 -7.48 6.23
C LEU A 120 -0.16 -8.66 5.29
N ASP A 121 -0.95 -8.42 4.25
CA ASP A 121 -1.19 -9.38 3.18
C ASP A 121 -0.27 -9.01 1.99
N ALA A 122 0.75 -9.85 1.75
CA ALA A 122 1.87 -9.57 0.85
C ALA A 122 1.48 -9.62 -0.63
#